data_AF-X1IK13-F1
#
_entry.id   AF-X1IK13-F1
#
_cell.length_a   1.000
_cell.length_b   1.000
_cell.length_c   1.000
_cell.angle_alpha   90.00
_cell.angle_beta   90.00
_cell.angle_gamma   90.00
#
_symmetry.space_group_name_H-M   'P 1'
#
loop_
_entity.id
_entity.type
_entity.pdbx_description
1 polymer ?
#
loop_
_entity_poly.entity_id
_entity_poly.type
_entity_poly.pdbx_seq_one_letter_code
_entity_poly.pdbx_strand_id
1 'polypeptide(L)'
;ITSRDSGYPFSGEELTVGVAPSDQLANPDLTWETTTQANVGLDLGLWRSRLTLALDVYKKNTTDLLLERILPAFVGPTRVTQNAGEVENKGFDIHLGLILLDQNDWDISSNLNFSRNVNEVIALVDDVTAMELGYYYSKNTFPVNPTRVEIGQPISTFRGYMFEGVYQKGEEEEAAIYGKVPGQAKYQDVNNDEVISSDDIVNVGDGNPAFTWGWNWNIRWKFIDLNFLLLGSYGNDIYNFQRMRMMGLG
;
A
#
# COMPACT_ATOMS: atom_id res chain seq x y z
N ILE A 1 14.44 -25.44 -7.00
CA ILE A 1 13.71 -26.25 -8.02
C ILE A 1 12.40 -26.67 -7.40
N THR A 2 11.33 -25.94 -7.67
CA THR A 2 9.96 -26.32 -7.26
C THR A 2 9.15 -26.49 -8.55
N SER A 3 8.71 -27.73 -8.81
CA SER A 3 8.00 -28.11 -10.03
C SER A 3 6.52 -27.77 -9.94
N ARG A 4 5.96 -27.14 -10.99
CA ARG A 4 4.51 -27.15 -11.23
C ARG A 4 4.18 -28.40 -12.05
N ASP A 5 3.30 -29.24 -11.53
CA ASP A 5 2.77 -30.40 -12.26
C ASP A 5 1.92 -29.91 -13.45
N SER A 6 2.51 -29.96 -14.65
CA SER A 6 1.78 -29.83 -15.90
C SER A 6 1.81 -31.19 -16.59
N GLY A 7 0.74 -31.97 -16.41
CA GLY A 7 0.60 -33.30 -17.02
C GLY A 7 0.04 -33.20 -18.44
N TYR A 8 0.63 -33.94 -19.39
CA TYR A 8 0.10 -34.10 -20.75
C TYR A 8 0.08 -35.60 -21.11
N PRO A 9 -1.09 -36.19 -21.44
CA PRO A 9 -1.17 -37.60 -21.79
C PRO A 9 -0.80 -37.80 -23.26
N PHE A 10 0.46 -38.15 -23.53
CA PHE A 10 0.94 -38.42 -24.89
C PHE A 10 0.27 -39.64 -25.55
N SER A 11 -0.27 -40.56 -24.75
CA SER A 11 -0.95 -41.78 -25.19
C SER A 11 -2.46 -41.81 -24.91
N GLY A 12 -3.01 -40.78 -24.25
CA GLY A 12 -4.43 -40.70 -23.90
C GLY A 12 -4.89 -41.55 -22.70
N GLU A 13 -4.01 -42.36 -22.09
CA GLU A 13 -4.38 -43.28 -21.00
C GLU A 13 -3.73 -42.97 -19.65
N GLU A 14 -2.52 -42.39 -19.61
CA GLU A 14 -1.83 -42.00 -18.37
C GLU A 14 -1.31 -40.56 -18.43
N LEU A 15 -1.52 -39.81 -17.34
CA LEU A 15 -0.92 -38.49 -17.14
C LEU A 15 0.57 -38.68 -16.85
N THR A 16 1.43 -38.39 -17.83
CA THR A 16 2.87 -38.29 -17.60
C THR A 16 3.19 -36.92 -17.00
N VAL A 17 3.88 -36.89 -15.85
CA VAL A 17 4.38 -35.65 -15.25
C VAL A 17 5.53 -35.13 -16.11
N GLY A 18 5.32 -34.01 -16.80
CA GLY A 18 6.37 -33.31 -17.53
C GLY A 18 7.19 -32.41 -16.60
N VAL A 19 8.45 -32.16 -16.96
CA VAL A 19 9.28 -31.11 -16.33
C VAL A 19 9.23 -29.88 -17.21
N ALA A 20 8.55 -28.82 -16.75
CA ALA A 20 8.65 -27.50 -17.36
C ALA A 20 9.84 -26.73 -16.76
N PRO A 21 10.60 -25.95 -17.54
CA PRO A 21 11.54 -24.97 -16.98
C PRO A 21 10.83 -24.05 -16.00
N SER A 22 11.49 -23.70 -14.89
CA SER A 22 10.94 -22.73 -13.94
C SER A 22 10.70 -21.39 -14.64
N ASP A 23 9.60 -20.74 -14.31
CA ASP A 23 9.30 -19.37 -14.71
C ASP A 23 10.14 -18.33 -13.94
N GLN A 24 10.89 -18.78 -12.93
CA GLN A 24 11.83 -17.98 -12.13
C GLN A 24 13.26 -18.12 -12.64
N LEU A 25 13.88 -16.98 -12.92
CA LEU A 25 15.30 -16.84 -13.18
C LEU A 25 16.05 -16.71 -11.85
N ALA A 26 17.09 -17.53 -11.67
CA ALA A 26 17.97 -17.38 -10.51
C ALA A 26 18.82 -16.11 -10.67
N ASN A 27 18.97 -15.36 -9.57
CA ASN A 27 19.84 -14.20 -9.50
C ASN A 27 20.96 -14.48 -8.47
N PRO A 28 22.17 -14.87 -8.91
CA PRO A 28 23.28 -15.16 -8.00
C PRO A 28 23.86 -13.90 -7.33
N ASP A 29 23.56 -12.71 -7.87
CA ASP A 29 24.06 -11.43 -7.40
C ASP A 29 23.14 -10.78 -6.34
N LEU A 30 22.20 -11.55 -5.78
CA LEU A 30 21.32 -11.09 -4.73
C LEU A 30 22.09 -10.67 -3.48
N THR A 31 21.76 -9.48 -2.99
CA THR A 31 22.28 -8.93 -1.74
C THR A 31 21.14 -8.68 -0.75
N TRP A 32 21.49 -8.39 0.50
CA TRP A 32 20.53 -8.03 1.54
C TRP A 32 19.98 -6.62 1.30
N GLU A 33 18.69 -6.42 1.58
CA GLU A 33 18.13 -5.08 1.73
C GLU A 33 18.84 -4.35 2.87
N THR A 34 19.25 -3.11 2.65
CA THR A 34 19.99 -2.32 3.64
C THR A 34 19.21 -1.07 4.02
N THR A 35 18.82 -0.96 5.29
CA THR A 35 18.17 0.24 5.82
C THR A 35 19.15 1.12 6.58
N THR A 36 19.34 2.35 6.10
CA THR A 36 20.04 3.41 6.83
C THR A 36 19.03 4.34 7.48
N GLN A 37 19.18 4.57 8.80
CA GLN A 37 18.24 5.40 9.56
C GLN A 37 18.98 6.48 10.34
N ALA A 38 18.45 7.70 10.28
CA ALA A 38 18.74 8.79 11.19
C ALA A 38 17.50 9.09 12.05
N ASN A 39 17.70 9.31 13.34
CA ASN A 39 16.65 9.70 14.28
C ASN A 39 17.19 10.77 15.23
N VAL A 40 16.32 11.71 15.59
CA VAL A 40 16.57 12.72 16.62
C VAL A 40 15.36 12.71 17.55
N GLY A 41 15.62 12.48 18.83
CA GLY A 41 14.61 12.40 19.88
C GLY A 41 14.74 13.50 20.93
N LEU A 42 13.63 13.84 21.57
CA LEU A 42 13.57 14.67 22.77
C LEU A 42 12.70 13.99 23.82
N ASP A 43 13.27 13.82 25.01
CA ASP A 43 12.57 13.30 26.18
C ASP A 43 12.44 14.37 27.26
N LEU A 44 11.23 14.53 27.79
CA LEU A 44 10.91 15.47 28.86
C LEU A 44 10.08 14.80 29.94
N GLY A 45 10.53 14.91 31.19
CA GLY A 45 9.78 14.51 32.38
C GLY A 45 9.58 15.70 33.33
N LEU A 46 8.33 16.00 33.66
CA LEU A 46 7.97 17.11 34.56
C LEU A 46 7.21 16.63 35.80
N TRP A 47 7.34 17.39 36.90
CA TRP A 47 6.66 17.14 38.18
C TRP A 47 6.84 15.72 38.72
N ARG A 48 8.09 15.24 38.77
CA ARG A 48 8.42 13.85 39.12
C ARG A 48 7.79 12.85 38.14
N SER A 49 7.89 13.17 36.85
CA SER A 49 7.41 12.35 35.73
C SER A 49 5.90 12.10 35.72
N ARG A 50 5.10 13.01 36.33
CA ARG A 50 3.64 12.98 36.16
C ARG A 50 3.20 13.36 34.76
N LEU A 51 4.02 14.15 34.07
CA LEU A 51 3.93 14.35 32.63
C LEU A 51 5.22 13.87 32.02
N THR A 52 5.12 12.96 31.05
CA THR A 52 6.24 12.52 30.21
C THR A 52 5.89 12.79 28.76
N LEU A 53 6.84 13.36 28.02
CA LEU A 53 6.72 13.59 26.59
C LEU A 53 7.97 13.04 25.93
N ALA A 54 7.79 12.15 24.96
CA ALA A 54 8.83 11.75 24.03
C ALA A 54 8.42 12.17 22.62
N LEU A 55 9.32 12.83 21.91
CA LEU A 55 9.16 13.26 20.53
C LEU A 55 10.31 12.67 19.72
N ASP A 56 10.00 11.94 18.67
CA ASP A 56 10.98 11.36 17.76
C ASP A 56 10.72 11.86 16.35
N VAL A 57 11.75 12.30 15.66
CA VAL A 57 11.72 12.56 14.21
C VAL A 57 12.73 11.65 13.56
N TYR A 58 12.33 10.99 12.48
CA TYR A 58 13.18 10.02 11.81
C TYR A 58 13.13 10.15 10.30
N LYS A 59 14.20 9.67 9.68
CA LYS A 59 14.31 9.41 8.25
C LYS A 59 15.01 8.07 8.05
N LYS A 60 14.38 7.16 7.32
CA LYS A 60 14.87 5.83 6.98
C LYS A 60 14.93 5.71 5.47
N ASN A 61 16.05 5.27 4.95
CA ASN A 61 16.21 4.95 3.54
C ASN A 61 16.54 3.46 3.45
N THR A 62 15.72 2.69 2.77
CA THR A 62 15.98 1.27 2.49
C THR A 62 16.43 1.15 1.04
N THR A 63 17.68 0.73 0.84
CA THR A 63 18.26 0.44 -0.47
C THR A 63 18.21 -1.05 -0.76
N ASP A 64 18.38 -1.39 -2.03
CA ASP A 64 18.50 -2.76 -2.49
C ASP A 64 17.24 -3.61 -2.21
N LEU A 65 16.05 -3.01 -2.28
CA LEU A 65 14.77 -3.70 -2.04
C LEU A 65 14.61 -4.91 -2.96
N LEU A 66 14.27 -6.05 -2.39
CA LEU A 66 14.06 -7.30 -3.10
C LEU A 66 12.66 -7.31 -3.71
N LEU A 67 12.58 -6.99 -5.00
CA LEU A 67 11.32 -7.03 -5.74
C LEU A 67 11.34 -8.18 -6.75
N GLU A 68 10.19 -8.84 -6.90
CA GLU A 68 9.96 -9.75 -8.01
C GLU A 68 9.59 -8.93 -9.26
N ARG A 69 10.45 -8.97 -10.27
CA ARG A 69 10.24 -8.28 -11.55
C ARG A 69 9.77 -9.27 -12.60
N ILE A 70 8.82 -8.83 -13.43
CA ILE A 70 8.40 -9.55 -14.63
C ILE A 70 9.28 -9.13 -15.82
N LEU A 71 9.97 -10.09 -16.43
CA LEU A 71 10.78 -9.92 -17.65
C LEU A 71 9.94 -10.20 -18.90
N PRO A 72 10.31 -9.63 -20.07
CA PRO A 72 9.64 -9.91 -21.34
C PRO A 72 9.59 -11.40 -21.69
N ALA A 73 8.49 -11.86 -22.27
CA ALA A 73 8.27 -13.29 -22.54
C ALA A 73 9.31 -13.96 -23.46
N PHE A 74 10.06 -13.18 -24.26
CA PHE A 74 11.08 -13.72 -25.16
C PHE A 74 12.32 -14.28 -24.46
N VAL A 75 12.56 -13.96 -23.18
CA VAL A 75 13.72 -14.48 -22.42
C VAL A 75 13.51 -15.86 -21.80
N GLY A 76 12.30 -16.43 -21.87
CA GLY A 76 11.98 -17.74 -21.27
C GLY A 76 11.42 -17.60 -19.84
N PRO A 77 12.24 -17.69 -18.77
CA PRO A 77 11.79 -17.37 -17.42
C PRO A 77 11.37 -15.90 -17.36
N THR A 78 10.16 -15.64 -16.89
CA THR A 78 9.56 -14.29 -16.91
C THR A 78 9.60 -13.63 -15.54
N ARG A 79 10.14 -14.25 -14.50
CA ARG A 79 10.22 -13.66 -13.16
C ARG A 79 11.65 -13.70 -12.65
N VAL A 80 12.13 -12.61 -12.07
CA VAL A 80 13.42 -12.57 -11.38
C VAL A 80 13.28 -11.75 -10.10
N THR A 81 13.76 -12.28 -8.97
CA THR A 81 13.92 -11.48 -7.76
C THR A 81 15.26 -10.77 -7.83
N GLN A 82 15.26 -9.46 -7.63
CA GLN A 82 16.48 -8.66 -7.64
C GLN A 82 16.36 -7.47 -6.71
N ASN A 83 17.52 -6.93 -6.30
CA ASN A 83 17.63 -5.66 -5.60
C ASN A 83 17.23 -4.54 -6.59
N ALA A 84 15.98 -4.10 -6.50
CA ALA A 84 15.26 -3.41 -7.57
C ALA A 84 14.71 -2.03 -7.18
N GLY A 85 14.86 -1.58 -5.95
CA GLY A 85 14.31 -0.31 -5.53
C GLY A 85 14.94 0.30 -4.29
N GLU A 86 14.68 1.59 -4.13
CA GLU A 86 14.98 2.36 -2.93
C GLU A 86 13.70 3.06 -2.45
N VAL A 87 13.45 3.00 -1.14
CA VAL A 87 12.28 3.63 -0.51
C VAL A 87 12.71 4.45 0.69
N GLU A 88 12.11 5.63 0.81
CA GLU A 88 12.27 6.53 1.95
C GLU A 88 11.02 6.48 2.84
N ASN A 89 11.25 6.45 4.14
CA ASN A 89 10.24 6.67 5.17
C ASN A 89 10.70 7.81 6.08
N LYS A 90 9.95 8.90 6.11
CA LYS A 90 10.19 10.05 6.98
C LYS A 90 8.96 10.34 7.81
N GLY A 91 9.16 10.65 9.08
CA GLY A 91 8.04 10.76 9.98
C GLY A 91 8.41 11.27 11.35
N PHE A 92 7.39 11.34 12.19
CA PHE A 92 7.56 11.64 13.59
C PHE A 92 6.63 10.79 14.45
N ASP A 93 7.08 10.51 15.67
CA ASP A 93 6.33 9.84 16.71
C ASP A 93 6.26 10.75 17.94
N ILE A 94 5.08 10.79 18.55
CA ILE A 94 4.81 11.51 19.79
C ILE A 94 4.26 10.51 20.78
N HIS A 95 4.84 10.49 21.97
CA HIS A 95 4.32 9.76 23.11
C HIS A 95 4.10 10.73 24.28
N LEU A 96 2.87 10.83 24.76
CA LEU A 96 2.48 11.64 25.90
C LEU A 96 1.93 10.73 27.01
N GLY A 97 2.66 10.63 28.11
CA GLY A 97 2.23 9.96 29.33
C GLY A 97 1.79 10.96 30.39
N LEU A 98 0.66 10.68 31.04
CA LEU A 98 0.07 11.51 32.09
C LEU A 98 -0.36 10.66 33.28
N ILE A 99 0.09 11.03 34.48
CA ILE A 99 -0.47 10.60 35.76
C ILE A 99 -1.42 11.71 36.23
N LEU A 100 -2.69 11.55 35.88
CA LEU A 100 -3.73 12.56 36.11
C LEU A 100 -4.11 12.62 37.58
N LEU A 101 -4.30 11.47 38.22
CA LEU A 101 -4.59 11.37 39.64
C LEU A 101 -3.81 10.20 40.23
N ASP A 102 -3.17 10.43 41.37
CA ASP A 102 -2.45 9.40 42.13
C ASP A 102 -2.50 9.81 43.59
N GLN A 103 -3.66 9.57 44.21
CA GLN A 103 -3.97 9.97 45.57
C GLN A 103 -5.01 9.04 46.20
N ASN A 104 -4.77 8.66 47.46
CA ASN A 104 -5.65 7.79 48.25
C ASN A 104 -5.96 6.47 47.51
N ASP A 105 -7.24 6.25 47.20
CA ASP A 105 -7.73 5.05 46.52
C ASP A 105 -7.78 5.19 44.99
N TRP A 106 -7.37 6.34 44.43
CA TRP A 106 -7.46 6.64 43.00
C TRP A 106 -6.08 6.67 42.34
N ASP A 107 -5.96 5.93 41.25
CA ASP A 107 -4.83 5.96 40.32
C ASP A 107 -5.41 6.05 38.90
N ILE A 108 -5.17 7.17 38.25
CA ILE A 108 -5.66 7.48 36.90
C ILE A 108 -4.47 7.92 36.06
N SER A 109 -4.18 7.13 35.03
CA SER A 109 -3.16 7.44 34.04
C SER A 109 -3.68 7.36 32.61
N SER A 110 -3.06 8.13 31.73
CA SER A 110 -3.38 8.21 30.32
C SER A 110 -2.09 8.20 29.52
N ASN A 111 -2.01 7.36 28.49
CA ASN A 111 -0.89 7.33 27.55
C ASN A 111 -1.43 7.49 26.13
N LEU A 112 -0.95 8.50 25.42
CA LEU A 112 -1.30 8.79 24.04
C LEU A 112 -0.06 8.58 23.18
N ASN A 113 -0.19 7.78 22.12
CA ASN A 113 0.78 7.71 21.03
C ASN A 113 0.16 8.31 19.76
N PHE A 114 0.95 9.06 19.02
CA PHE A 114 0.59 9.61 17.72
C PHE A 114 1.78 9.45 16.77
N SER A 115 1.53 8.96 15.57
CA SER A 115 2.57 8.71 14.58
C SER A 115 2.14 9.20 13.21
N ARG A 116 3.06 9.83 12.50
CA ARG A 116 2.92 10.15 11.09
C ARG A 116 4.14 9.65 10.34
N ASN A 117 3.91 8.84 9.32
CA ASN A 117 4.94 8.31 8.43
C ASN A 117 4.56 8.63 6.98
N VAL A 118 5.46 9.28 6.25
CA VAL A 118 5.33 9.51 4.82
C VAL A 118 6.30 8.57 4.12
N ASN A 119 5.76 7.80 3.18
CA ASN A 119 6.50 6.83 2.39
C ASN A 119 6.65 7.32 0.94
N GLU A 120 7.81 7.10 0.35
CA GLU A 120 8.10 7.52 -1.01
C GLU A 120 9.10 6.56 -1.67
N VAL A 121 8.81 6.13 -2.89
CA VAL A 121 9.74 5.36 -3.72
C VAL A 121 10.74 6.33 -4.34
N ILE A 122 12.02 6.16 -4.06
CA ILE A 122 13.08 7.08 -4.48
C ILE A 122 13.70 6.66 -5.80
N ALA A 123 13.94 5.37 -5.99
CA ALA A 123 14.57 4.84 -7.18
C ALA A 123 14.09 3.43 -7.48
N LEU A 124 14.20 3.05 -8.75
CA LEU A 124 14.03 1.69 -9.24
C LEU A 124 15.20 1.33 -10.15
N VAL A 125 15.41 0.04 -10.35
CA VAL A 125 16.49 -0.53 -11.18
C VAL A 125 16.29 -0.28 -12.67
N ASP A 126 17.38 -0.26 -13.44
CA ASP A 126 17.40 -0.08 -14.91
C ASP A 126 16.71 1.22 -15.40
N ASP A 127 16.76 2.29 -14.60
CA ASP A 127 16.15 3.60 -14.90
C ASP A 127 14.64 3.53 -15.20
N VAL A 128 13.96 2.46 -14.77
CA VAL A 128 12.50 2.37 -14.92
C VAL A 128 11.83 3.33 -13.95
N THR A 129 10.81 4.05 -14.41
CA THR A 129 10.09 4.99 -13.55
C THR A 129 8.99 4.33 -12.73
N ALA A 130 8.62 3.09 -13.10
CA ALA A 130 7.62 2.32 -12.39
C ALA A 130 7.67 0.82 -12.69
N MET A 131 7.29 0.03 -11.70
CA MET A 131 7.23 -1.43 -11.74
C MET A 131 5.86 -1.91 -11.27
N GLU A 132 5.26 -2.81 -12.04
CA GLU A 132 4.07 -3.54 -11.59
C GLU A 132 4.51 -4.63 -10.62
N LEU A 133 3.87 -4.69 -9.45
CA LEU A 133 4.10 -5.76 -8.49
C LEU A 133 2.99 -6.80 -8.56
N GLY A 134 3.36 -8.05 -8.31
CA GLY A 134 2.42 -9.15 -8.07
C GLY A 134 1.89 -9.84 -9.33
N TYR A 135 0.86 -10.66 -9.13
CA TYR A 135 0.23 -11.46 -10.17
C TYR A 135 -0.82 -10.61 -10.90
N TYR A 136 -0.79 -10.59 -12.23
CA TYR A 136 -1.89 -10.05 -13.03
C TYR A 136 -3.18 -10.78 -12.63
N TYR A 137 -4.07 -10.09 -11.91
CA TYR A 137 -5.45 -10.54 -11.78
C TYR A 137 -6.01 -10.56 -13.20
N SER A 138 -6.31 -11.76 -13.71
CA SER A 138 -6.76 -12.13 -15.07
C SER A 138 -6.74 -11.08 -16.19
N LYS A 139 -5.98 -11.39 -17.26
CA LYS A 139 -5.91 -10.65 -18.55
C LYS A 139 -7.26 -10.31 -19.23
N ASN A 140 -8.37 -10.92 -18.80
CA ASN A 140 -9.68 -10.79 -19.43
C ASN A 140 -10.73 -10.12 -18.53
N THR A 141 -10.36 -9.58 -17.36
CA THR A 141 -11.32 -9.00 -16.40
C THR A 141 -10.83 -7.70 -15.76
N PHE A 142 -9.56 -7.33 -16.01
CA PHE A 142 -8.95 -6.16 -15.40
C PHE A 142 -8.05 -5.49 -16.46
N PRO A 143 -8.35 -4.25 -16.89
CA PRO A 143 -7.49 -3.53 -17.81
C PRO A 143 -6.23 -2.96 -17.11
N VAL A 144 -6.20 -2.85 -15.77
CA VAL A 144 -5.13 -2.19 -15.02
C VAL A 144 -4.79 -2.97 -13.74
N ASN A 145 -3.49 -3.18 -13.48
CA ASN A 145 -3.03 -3.65 -12.16
C ASN A 145 -3.14 -2.49 -11.16
N PRO A 146 -3.97 -2.60 -10.10
CA PRO A 146 -4.23 -1.49 -9.20
C PRO A 146 -3.02 -1.14 -8.34
N THR A 147 -2.05 -2.04 -8.19
CA THR A 147 -0.86 -1.84 -7.34
C THR A 147 0.38 -1.72 -8.20
N ARG A 148 0.99 -0.54 -8.19
CA ARG A 148 2.23 -0.23 -8.92
C ARG A 148 3.17 0.54 -8.01
N VAL A 149 4.46 0.24 -8.13
CA VAL A 149 5.52 1.00 -7.48
C VAL A 149 6.02 2.02 -8.49
N GLU A 150 5.86 3.30 -8.19
CA GLU A 150 6.26 4.40 -9.08
C GLU A 150 7.17 5.36 -8.32
N ILE A 151 8.25 5.81 -8.96
CA ILE A 151 9.17 6.79 -8.37
C ILE A 151 8.39 8.07 -8.02
N GLY A 152 8.64 8.60 -6.82
CA GLY A 152 7.98 9.78 -6.27
C GLY A 152 6.58 9.54 -5.71
N GLN A 153 6.10 8.29 -5.72
CA GLN A 153 4.82 7.91 -5.11
C GLN A 153 5.03 7.03 -3.87
N PRO A 154 4.06 7.00 -2.95
CA PRO A 154 4.05 6.00 -1.88
C PRO A 154 3.98 4.57 -2.44
N ILE A 155 4.60 3.61 -1.76
CA ILE A 155 4.67 2.21 -2.20
C ILE A 155 3.29 1.53 -2.28
N SER A 156 2.29 2.07 -1.56
CA SER A 156 0.93 1.53 -1.46
C SER A 156 -0.08 2.39 -2.22
N THR A 157 0.33 2.94 -3.36
CA THR A 157 -0.55 3.76 -4.23
C THR A 157 -1.46 2.87 -5.08
N PHE A 158 -2.70 3.32 -5.25
CA PHE A 158 -3.67 2.69 -6.15
C PHE A 158 -3.72 3.42 -7.49
N ARG A 159 -3.58 2.68 -8.60
CA ARG A 159 -3.74 3.18 -9.98
C ARG A 159 -5.09 2.78 -10.56
N GLY A 160 -5.72 3.69 -11.29
CA GLY A 160 -6.97 3.42 -12.00
C GLY A 160 -7.52 4.65 -12.68
N TYR A 161 -8.70 4.49 -13.28
CA TYR A 161 -9.49 5.61 -13.80
C TYR A 161 -10.18 6.35 -12.66
N MET A 162 -10.15 7.68 -12.67
CA MET A 162 -10.85 8.50 -11.69
C MET A 162 -12.35 8.45 -11.96
N PHE A 163 -13.10 7.78 -11.10
CA PHE A 163 -14.56 7.64 -11.24
C PHE A 163 -15.28 8.88 -10.70
N GLU A 164 -16.01 9.59 -11.57
CA GLU A 164 -16.74 10.81 -11.20
C GLU A 164 -18.22 10.57 -10.94
N GLY A 165 -18.70 9.34 -11.14
CA GLY A 165 -20.10 8.97 -10.96
C GLY A 165 -20.64 8.23 -12.16
N VAL A 166 -21.95 8.34 -12.37
CA VAL A 166 -22.61 7.81 -13.57
C VAL A 166 -23.30 8.94 -14.29
N TYR A 167 -23.29 8.89 -15.62
CA TYR A 167 -23.99 9.86 -16.44
C TYR A 167 -25.48 9.89 -16.06
N GLN A 168 -25.99 11.06 -15.72
CA GLN A 168 -27.38 11.27 -15.33
C GLN A 168 -28.25 11.60 -16.55
N LYS A 169 -29.57 11.55 -16.34
CA LYS A 169 -30.53 12.06 -17.31
C LYS A 169 -30.37 13.58 -17.45
N GLY A 170 -30.18 14.09 -18.66
CA GLY A 170 -29.79 15.47 -18.94
C GLY A 170 -28.32 15.63 -19.35
N GLU A 171 -27.50 14.59 -19.21
CA GLU A 171 -26.09 14.57 -19.64
C GLU A 171 -25.89 13.73 -20.92
N GLU A 172 -26.94 13.54 -21.73
CA GLU A 172 -26.89 12.68 -22.92
C GLU A 172 -25.88 13.15 -23.96
N GLU A 173 -25.75 14.47 -24.15
CA GLU A 173 -24.80 15.05 -25.11
C GLU A 173 -23.35 14.86 -24.64
N GLU A 174 -23.08 15.03 -23.34
CA GLU A 174 -21.76 14.80 -22.75
C GLU A 174 -21.38 13.32 -22.80
N ALA A 175 -22.31 12.43 -22.45
CA ALA A 175 -22.10 10.99 -22.50
C ALA A 175 -21.78 10.53 -23.94
N ALA A 176 -22.45 11.11 -24.94
CA ALA A 176 -22.27 10.75 -26.35
C ALA A 176 -20.86 11.04 -26.90
N ILE A 177 -20.17 12.06 -26.38
CA ILE A 177 -18.76 12.37 -26.74
C ILE A 177 -17.89 11.13 -26.53
N TYR A 178 -18.07 10.46 -25.40
CA TYR A 178 -17.31 9.27 -25.01
C TYR A 178 -17.99 7.94 -25.42
N GLY A 179 -19.00 8.00 -26.30
CA GLY A 179 -19.77 6.84 -26.75
C GLY A 179 -20.56 6.15 -25.62
N LYS A 180 -20.95 6.90 -24.58
CA LYS A 180 -21.70 6.43 -23.42
C LYS A 180 -23.15 6.89 -23.46
N VAL A 181 -23.96 6.30 -22.59
CA VAL A 181 -25.37 6.68 -22.34
C VAL A 181 -25.61 6.88 -20.85
N PRO A 182 -26.66 7.63 -20.44
CA PRO A 182 -27.03 7.77 -19.04
C PRO A 182 -27.17 6.41 -18.33
N GLY A 183 -26.64 6.34 -17.11
CA GLY A 183 -26.53 5.13 -16.29
C GLY A 183 -25.18 4.41 -16.40
N GLN A 184 -24.34 4.76 -17.39
CA GLN A 184 -22.98 4.24 -17.49
C GLN A 184 -21.98 5.06 -16.67
N ALA A 185 -20.85 4.43 -16.30
CA ALA A 185 -19.78 5.06 -15.54
C ALA A 185 -19.19 6.28 -16.29
N LYS A 186 -18.98 7.36 -15.53
CA LYS A 186 -18.28 8.57 -15.95
C LYS A 186 -16.89 8.54 -15.33
N TYR A 187 -15.87 8.64 -16.17
CA TYR A 187 -14.48 8.72 -15.77
C TYR A 187 -13.91 10.06 -16.22
N GLN A 188 -12.97 10.58 -15.46
CA GLN A 188 -12.26 11.79 -15.83
C GLN A 188 -11.38 11.52 -17.06
N ASP A 189 -11.55 12.34 -18.10
CA ASP A 189 -10.59 12.49 -19.18
C ASP A 189 -9.46 13.41 -18.69
N VAL A 190 -8.27 12.85 -18.51
CA VAL A 190 -7.13 13.53 -17.88
C VAL A 190 -6.36 14.33 -18.92
N ASN A 191 -6.27 13.84 -20.14
CA ASN A 191 -5.52 14.48 -21.23
C ASN A 191 -6.42 15.40 -22.10
N ASN A 192 -7.73 15.36 -21.91
CA ASN A 192 -8.78 16.10 -22.63
C ASN A 192 -8.78 15.82 -24.14
N ASP A 193 -8.56 14.57 -24.54
CA ASP A 193 -8.60 14.13 -25.94
C ASP A 193 -9.95 13.55 -26.38
N GLU A 194 -10.96 13.60 -25.50
CA GLU A 194 -12.31 13.05 -25.67
C GLU A 194 -12.35 11.51 -25.77
N VAL A 195 -11.27 10.81 -25.36
CA VAL A 195 -11.15 9.35 -25.42
C VAL A 195 -10.63 8.79 -24.10
N ILE A 196 -11.51 8.13 -23.34
CA ILE A 196 -11.08 7.39 -22.13
C ILE A 196 -10.21 6.19 -22.55
N SER A 197 -8.90 6.30 -22.28
CA SER A 197 -7.86 5.38 -22.71
C SER A 197 -6.84 5.11 -21.59
N SER A 198 -5.80 4.32 -21.87
CA SER A 198 -4.74 4.06 -20.89
C SER A 198 -4.03 5.31 -20.39
N ASP A 199 -4.10 6.41 -21.15
CA ASP A 199 -3.46 7.68 -20.80
C ASP A 199 -4.20 8.43 -19.68
N ASP A 200 -5.44 8.01 -19.35
CA ASP A 200 -6.26 8.57 -18.26
C ASP A 200 -6.09 7.85 -16.92
N ILE A 201 -5.20 6.86 -16.87
CA ILE A 201 -4.92 6.11 -15.63
C ILE A 201 -4.05 6.98 -14.73
N VAL A 202 -4.59 7.35 -13.56
CA VAL A 202 -3.94 8.19 -12.56
C VAL A 202 -3.89 7.51 -11.19
N ASN A 203 -3.27 8.19 -10.22
CA ASN A 203 -3.32 7.77 -8.83
C ASN A 203 -4.72 8.08 -8.28
N VAL A 204 -5.42 7.04 -7.85
CA VAL A 204 -6.81 7.13 -7.35
C VAL A 204 -6.92 6.94 -5.84
N GLY A 205 -5.80 6.67 -5.16
CA GLY A 205 -5.74 6.64 -3.70
C GLY A 205 -4.40 6.20 -3.15
N ASP A 206 -4.23 6.37 -1.84
CA ASP A 206 -3.05 5.96 -1.07
C ASP A 206 -3.46 5.11 0.14
N GLY A 207 -3.00 3.86 0.19
CA GLY A 207 -3.26 2.97 1.33
C GLY A 207 -2.50 3.35 2.61
N ASN A 208 -1.53 4.27 2.54
CA ASN A 208 -0.80 4.73 3.71
C ASN A 208 -1.63 5.75 4.51
N PRO A 209 -1.76 5.60 5.84
CA PRO A 209 -2.47 6.57 6.64
C PRO A 209 -1.69 7.88 6.78
N ALA A 210 -2.39 9.00 6.72
CA ALA A 210 -1.82 10.31 6.99
C ALA A 210 -1.29 10.41 8.43
N PHE A 211 -1.95 9.74 9.38
CA PHE A 211 -1.45 9.50 10.73
C PHE A 211 -2.20 8.35 11.40
N THR A 212 -1.55 7.78 12.42
CA THR A 212 -2.16 6.81 13.34
C THR A 212 -2.03 7.31 14.77
N TRP A 213 -2.93 6.88 15.64
CA TRP A 213 -2.88 7.21 17.04
C TRP A 213 -3.44 6.08 17.89
N GLY A 214 -2.98 6.02 19.13
CA GLY A 214 -3.48 5.11 20.14
C GLY A 214 -3.60 5.85 21.45
N TRP A 215 -4.68 5.59 22.18
CA TRP A 215 -4.94 6.24 23.46
C TRP A 215 -5.38 5.23 24.49
N ASN A 216 -4.52 5.01 25.48
CA ASN A 216 -4.75 4.08 26.56
C ASN A 216 -5.05 4.83 27.87
N TRP A 217 -6.11 4.44 28.54
CA TRP A 217 -6.47 4.91 29.88
C TRP A 217 -6.41 3.77 30.88
N ASN A 218 -5.82 4.01 32.04
CA ASN A 218 -5.92 3.13 33.19
C ASN A 218 -6.58 3.89 34.33
N ILE A 219 -7.65 3.33 34.87
CA ILE A 219 -8.42 3.90 35.98
C ILE A 219 -8.54 2.82 37.05
N ARG A 220 -7.91 3.05 38.19
CA ARG A 220 -8.00 2.22 39.37
C ARG A 220 -8.70 3.01 40.46
N TRP A 221 -9.73 2.39 41.04
CA TRP A 221 -10.40 2.90 42.23
C TRP A 221 -10.58 1.76 43.24
N LYS A 222 -9.85 1.81 44.35
CA LYS A 222 -9.77 0.73 45.35
C LYS A 222 -9.41 -0.60 44.70
N PHE A 223 -10.35 -1.54 44.66
CA PHE A 223 -10.22 -2.89 44.10
C PHE A 223 -10.76 -3.00 42.66
N ILE A 224 -11.30 -1.92 42.09
CA ILE A 224 -11.78 -1.87 40.72
C ILE A 224 -10.66 -1.34 39.83
N ASP A 225 -10.35 -2.08 38.78
CA ASP A 225 -9.37 -1.73 37.76
C ASP A 225 -10.07 -1.75 36.39
N LEU A 226 -9.90 -0.67 35.63
CA LEU A 226 -10.51 -0.47 34.33
C LEU A 226 -9.47 0.07 33.35
N ASN A 227 -9.32 -0.63 32.23
CA ASN A 227 -8.46 -0.24 31.13
C ASN A 227 -9.29 0.00 29.88
N PHE A 228 -8.99 1.10 29.17
CA PHE A 228 -9.54 1.39 27.86
C PHE A 228 -8.42 1.65 26.86
N LEU A 229 -8.56 1.07 25.67
CA LEU A 229 -7.67 1.34 24.55
C LEU A 229 -8.49 1.76 23.33
N LEU A 230 -8.16 2.93 22.79
CA LEU A 230 -8.68 3.44 21.53
C LEU A 230 -7.54 3.43 20.52
N LEU A 231 -7.80 2.91 19.31
CA LEU A 231 -6.85 2.89 18.21
C LEU A 231 -7.49 3.56 17.00
N GLY A 232 -6.72 4.39 16.29
CA GLY A 232 -7.20 5.11 15.13
C GLY A 232 -6.16 5.20 14.02
N SER A 233 -6.66 5.17 12.80
CA SER A 233 -5.92 5.41 11.56
C SER A 233 -6.75 6.37 10.73
N TYR A 234 -6.14 7.43 10.20
CA TYR A 234 -6.85 8.46 9.45
C TYR A 234 -6.13 8.79 8.14
N GLY A 235 -6.92 9.03 7.10
CA GLY A 235 -6.45 9.51 5.81
C GLY A 235 -5.92 8.43 4.86
N ASN A 236 -6.01 7.15 5.22
CA ASN A 236 -5.75 6.07 4.28
C ASN A 236 -6.98 5.77 3.43
N ASP A 237 -6.74 5.42 2.17
CA ASP A 237 -7.74 4.89 1.26
C ASP A 237 -7.85 3.36 1.37
N ILE A 238 -9.01 2.83 1.02
CA ILE A 238 -9.27 1.39 1.03
C ILE A 238 -9.71 0.96 -0.36
N TYR A 239 -8.87 0.14 -1.00
CA TYR A 239 -9.25 -0.51 -2.24
C TYR A 239 -10.20 -1.69 -1.97
N ASN A 240 -11.48 -1.51 -2.32
CA ASN A 240 -12.51 -2.54 -2.13
C ASN A 240 -12.78 -3.32 -3.43
N PHE A 241 -12.09 -4.44 -3.56
CA PHE A 241 -12.22 -5.34 -4.71
C PHE A 241 -13.65 -5.88 -4.91
N GLN A 242 -14.37 -6.20 -3.83
CA GLN A 242 -15.71 -6.77 -3.92
C GLN A 242 -16.70 -5.75 -4.47
N ARG A 243 -16.60 -4.49 -4.02
CA ARG A 243 -17.43 -3.40 -4.52
C ARG A 243 -17.18 -3.16 -5.99
N MET A 244 -15.93 -3.12 -6.42
CA MET A 244 -15.57 -2.96 -7.83
C MET A 244 -16.20 -4.08 -8.70
N ARG A 245 -16.08 -5.34 -8.27
CA ARG A 245 -16.63 -6.49 -9.00
C ARG A 245 -18.17 -6.47 -9.05
N MET A 246 -18.85 -6.08 -7.98
CA MET A 246 -20.31 -5.97 -7.96
C MET A 246 -20.84 -4.82 -8.81
N MET A 247 -20.07 -3.75 -8.97
CA MET A 247 -20.44 -2.58 -9.79
C MET A 247 -20.17 -2.75 -11.29
N GLY A 248 -19.57 -3.88 -11.71
CA GLY A 248 -19.26 -4.14 -13.11
C GLY A 248 -18.19 -3.20 -13.68
N LEU A 249 -17.30 -2.69 -12.84
CA LEU A 249 -16.25 -1.71 -13.21
C LEU A 249 -14.97 -2.40 -13.74
N GLY A 250 -15.08 -3.51 -14.48
CA GLY A 250 -13.95 -4.28 -15.01
C GLY A 250 -14.20 -4.82 -16.41
#